data_AF-A0A960D1A2-F1
#
_entry.id   AF-A0A960D1A2-F1
#
_cell.length_a   1.000
_cell.length_b   1.000
_cell.length_c   1.000
_cell.angle_alpha   90.00
_cell.angle_beta   90.00
_cell.angle_gamma   90.00
#
_symmetry.space_group_name_H-M   'P 1'
#
loop_
_entity.id
_entity.type
_entity.pdbx_description
1 polymer ?
#
loop_
_entity_poly.entity_id
_entity_poly.type
_entity_poly.pdbx_seq_one_letter_code
_entity_poly.pdbx_strand_id
1 'polypeptide(L)' 'MSDLIGSVAVVTGAARGQGRTHAVALAAEGADIIAIDRCADLDSIPYPLATKADLDETVAAIEALG' A
#
# COMPACT_ATOMS: atom_id res chain seq x y z
N MET A 1 5.22 -2.68 22.85
CA MET A 1 4.56 -3.86 22.26
C MET A 1 3.88 -3.30 21.04
N SER A 2 4.22 -3.73 19.82
CA SER A 2 3.55 -3.14 18.64
C SER A 2 2.16 -3.74 18.54
N ASP A 3 1.17 -2.87 18.32
CA ASP A 3 -0.24 -3.19 18.60
C ASP A 3 -0.88 -4.09 17.54
N LEU A 4 -0.18 -4.34 16.41
CA LEU A 4 -0.75 -5.04 15.27
C LEU A 4 -0.09 -6.38 14.93
N ILE A 5 0.86 -6.88 15.73
CA ILE A 5 1.49 -8.19 15.51
C ILE A 5 0.41 -9.29 15.41
N GLY A 6 0.48 -10.07 14.33
CA GLY A 6 -0.47 -11.16 14.04
C GLY A 6 -1.79 -10.70 13.43
N SER A 7 -1.94 -9.41 13.13
CA SER A 7 -3.07 -8.87 12.37
C SER A 7 -2.73 -8.78 10.89
N VAL A 8 -3.76 -8.88 10.05
CA VAL A 8 -3.65 -8.64 8.60
C VAL A 8 -4.45 -7.39 8.26
N ALA A 9 -3.82 -6.42 7.58
CA ALA A 9 -4.47 -5.21 7.10
C ALA A 9 -4.64 -5.25 5.57
N VAL A 10 -5.88 -5.07 5.10
CA VAL A 10 -6.20 -4.96 3.68
C VAL A 10 -6.30 -3.48 3.29
N VAL A 11 -5.44 -3.02 2.39
CA VAL A 11 -5.37 -1.62 1.96
C VAL A 11 -5.71 -1.52 0.48
N THR A 12 -6.82 -0.87 0.15
CA THR A 12 -7.20 -0.54 -1.23
C THR A 12 -6.70 0.86 -1.62
N GLY A 13 -6.27 1.03 -2.87
CA GLY A 13 -5.62 2.28 -3.28
C GLY A 13 -4.18 2.39 -2.75
N ALA A 14 -3.54 1.24 -2.49
CA ALA A 14 -2.26 1.18 -1.79
C ALA A 14 -1.07 1.71 -2.60
N ALA A 15 -1.19 1.88 -3.92
CA ALA A 15 -0.02 2.08 -4.76
C ALA A 15 0.71 3.41 -4.51
N ARG A 16 0.04 4.46 -4.04
CA ARG A 16 0.68 5.76 -3.78
C ARG A 16 -0.09 6.61 -2.77
N GLY A 17 0.48 7.76 -2.42
CA GLY A 17 -0.18 8.77 -1.59
C GLY A 17 -0.62 8.21 -0.24
N GLN A 18 -1.87 8.49 0.15
CA GLN A 18 -2.39 8.07 1.45
C GLN A 18 -2.38 6.55 1.62
N GLY A 19 -2.81 5.77 0.63
CA GLY A 19 -2.85 4.31 0.73
C GLY A 19 -1.47 3.72 1.03
N ARG A 20 -0.42 4.19 0.33
CA ARG A 20 0.97 3.80 0.60
C ARG A 20 1.38 4.15 2.02
N THR A 21 1.17 5.40 2.44
CA THR A 21 1.57 5.84 3.79
C THR A 21 0.90 5.01 4.88
N HIS A 22 -0.38 4.66 4.73
CA HIS A 22 -1.07 3.82 5.72
C HIS A 22 -0.56 2.37 5.68
N ALA A 23 -0.34 1.80 4.49
CA ALA A 23 0.21 0.45 4.35
C ALA A 23 1.58 0.32 5.04
N VAL A 24 2.49 1.28 4.80
CA VAL A 24 3.82 1.31 5.42
C VAL A 24 3.74 1.51 6.93
N ALA A 25 2.88 2.41 7.41
CA ALA A 25 2.71 2.65 8.85
C ALA A 25 2.15 1.43 9.58
N LEU A 26 1.16 0.75 9.00
CA LEU A 26 0.58 -0.47 9.56
C LEU A 26 1.60 -1.62 9.59
N ALA A 27 2.42 -1.76 8.55
CA ALA A 27 3.51 -2.72 8.52
C ALA A 27 4.57 -2.43 9.59
N ALA A 28 4.92 -1.16 9.79
CA ALA A 28 5.87 -0.75 10.84
C ALA A 28 5.37 -1.09 12.27
N GLU A 29 4.05 -1.17 12.46
CA GLU A 29 3.41 -1.63 13.71
C GLU A 29 3.22 -3.16 13.77
N GLY A 30 3.70 -3.90 12.78
CA GLY A 30 3.76 -5.37 12.75
C GLY A 30 2.58 -6.08 12.09
N ALA A 31 1.72 -5.37 11.34
CA ALA A 31 0.67 -6.00 10.55
C ALA A 31 1.21 -6.60 9.25
N ASP A 32 0.69 -7.78 8.87
CA ASP A 32 0.84 -8.29 7.50
C ASP A 32 -0.04 -7.48 6.55
N ILE A 33 0.47 -7.09 5.39
CA ILE A 33 -0.26 -6.20 4.47
C ILE A 33 -0.73 -6.93 3.22
N ILE A 34 -2.02 -6.78 2.91
CA ILE A 34 -2.58 -7.07 1.59
C ILE A 34 -2.78 -5.74 0.86
N ALA A 35 -1.84 -5.39 -0.01
CA ALA A 35 -1.88 -4.15 -0.79
C ALA A 35 -2.62 -4.36 -2.12
N ILE A 36 -3.69 -3.60 -2.33
CA ILE A 36 -4.55 -3.68 -3.51
C ILE A 36 -4.61 -2.31 -4.18
N ASP A 37 -4.40 -2.26 -5.48
CA ASP A 37 -4.63 -1.07 -6.29
C ASP A 37 -5.07 -1.47 -7.69
N ARG A 38 -5.78 -0.58 -8.38
CA ARG A 38 -6.19 -0.76 -9.76
C ARG A 38 -5.00 -0.74 -10.71
N CYS A 39 -3.97 0.06 -10.41
CA CYS A 39 -2.76 0.19 -11.23
C CYS A 39 -3.03 0.55 -12.71
N ALA A 40 -4.14 1.23 -13.01
CA ALA A 40 -4.55 1.56 -14.36
C ALA A 40 -5.47 2.79 -14.38
N ASP A 41 -5.37 3.57 -15.44
CA ASP A 41 -6.19 4.76 -15.66
C ASP A 41 -7.69 4.44 -15.82
N LEU A 42 -8.50 5.49 -15.67
CA LEU A 42 -9.93 5.49 -15.90
C LEU A 42 -10.26 6.71 -16.77
N ASP A 43 -11.04 6.50 -17.83
CA ASP A 43 -11.42 7.54 -18.79
C ASP A 43 -12.11 8.75 -18.14
N SER A 44 -12.77 8.55 -17.00
CA SER A 44 -13.45 9.60 -16.24
C SER A 44 -12.52 10.46 -15.38
N ILE A 45 -11.25 10.11 -15.22
CA ILE A 45 -10.29 10.83 -14.39
C ILE A 45 -9.28 11.55 -15.28
N PRO A 46 -9.20 12.91 -15.23
CA PRO A 46 -8.41 13.70 -16.18
C PRO A 46 -6.91 13.78 -15.82
N TYR A 47 -6.38 12.78 -15.10
CA TYR A 47 -4.97 12.72 -14.72
C TYR A 47 -4.53 11.26 -14.54
N PRO A 48 -3.22 10.97 -14.69
CA PRO A 48 -2.70 9.62 -14.51
C PRO A 48 -2.95 9.08 -13.09
N LEU A 49 -3.54 7.90 -13.02
CA LEU A 49 -3.69 7.10 -11.82
C LEU A 49 -2.38 6.37 -11.50
N ALA A 50 -2.40 5.62 -10.40
CA ALA A 50 -1.24 4.83 -10.02
C ALA A 50 -1.00 3.71 -11.05
N THR A 51 0.26 3.35 -11.22
CA THR A 51 0.73 2.27 -12.07
C THR A 51 1.12 1.05 -11.24
N LYS A 52 1.39 -0.07 -11.91
CA LYS A 52 1.92 -1.25 -11.24
C LYS A 52 3.27 -0.99 -10.55
N ALA A 53 4.10 -0.12 -11.13
CA ALA A 53 5.39 0.25 -10.57
C ALA A 53 5.25 1.03 -9.25
N ASP A 54 4.23 1.87 -9.13
CA ASP A 54 3.93 2.57 -7.88
C ASP A 54 3.54 1.57 -6.77
N LEU A 55 2.77 0.53 -7.12
CA LEU A 55 2.43 -0.54 -6.18
C LEU A 55 3.66 -1.36 -5.79
N ASP A 56 4.55 -1.68 -6.73
CA ASP A 56 5.81 -2.38 -6.45
C ASP A 56 6.73 -1.58 -5.52
N GLU A 57 6.79 -0.26 -5.67
CA GLU A 57 7.51 0.60 -4.74
C GLU A 57 6.92 0.55 -3.33
N THR A 58 5.59 0.46 -3.22
CA THR A 58 4.91 0.30 -1.92
C THR A 58 5.25 -1.04 -1.28
N VAL A 59 5.24 -2.12 -2.07
CA VAL A 59 5.64 -3.46 -1.60
C VAL A 59 7.09 -3.44 -1.13
N ALA A 60 8.01 -2.90 -1.92
CA ALA A 60 9.43 -2.80 -1.55
C ALA A 60 9.64 -1.98 -0.26
N ALA A 61 8.86 -0.91 -0.06
CA ALA A 61 8.92 -0.10 1.15
C ALA A 61 8.43 -0.88 2.39
N ILE A 62 7.42 -1.75 2.24
CA ILE A 62 6.93 -2.62 3.32
C ILE A 62 7.94 -3.74 3.61
N GLU A 63 8.44 -4.43 2.58
CA GLU A 63 9.44 -5.51 2.73
C GLU A 63 10.75 -5.02 3.36
N ALA A 64 11.09 -3.73 3.18
CA ALA A 64 12.26 -3.13 3.81
C ALA A 64 12.12 -2.98 5.34
N LEU A 65 10.92 -3.16 5.91
CA LEU A 65 10.68 -3.04 7.36
C LEU A 65 10.96 -4.35 8.13
N GLY A 66 11.10 -5.48 7.44
CA GLY A 66 11.38 -6.80 8.02
C GLY A 66 10.22 -7.78 7.86
#